data_AF-A0A2H0L7X1-F1
#
_entry.id   AF-A0A2H0L7X1-F1
#
_cell.length_a   1.000
_cell.length_b   1.000
_cell.length_c   1.000
_cell.angle_alpha   90.00
_cell.angle_beta   90.00
_cell.angle_gamma   90.00
#
_symmetry.space_group_name_H-M   'P 1'
#
loop_
_entity.id
_entity.type
_entity.pdbx_description
1 polymer ?
#
loop_
_entity_poly.entity_id
_entity_poly.type
_entity_poly.pdbx_seq_one_letter_code
_entity_poly.pdbx_strand_id
1 'polypeptide(L)'
;MKYKQKNAGFTLIELLVVISIIGILSTLAVVSLNNARVKARDAKRVSDIKQVQTALELFLSDRDGYPAASNLTLGSGAGLRL
;
A
#
# COMPACT_ATOMS: atom_id res chain seq x y z
N MET A 1 35.25 47.69 18.81
CA MET A 1 33.98 48.14 18.20
C MET A 1 33.22 46.89 17.75
N LYS A 2 32.10 46.54 18.40
CA LYS A 2 31.33 45.31 18.10
C LYS A 2 30.08 45.68 17.30
N TYR A 3 29.95 45.18 16.07
CA TYR A 3 28.78 45.44 15.23
C TYR A 3 27.62 44.53 15.67
N LYS A 4 26.53 45.15 16.12
CA LYS A 4 25.31 44.46 16.55
C LYS A 4 24.55 44.01 15.29
N GLN A 5 24.61 42.73 14.99
CA GLN A 5 23.85 42.11 13.90
C GLN A 5 22.34 42.30 14.16
N LYS A 6 21.60 42.83 13.17
CA LYS A 6 20.14 42.96 13.25
C LYS A 6 19.53 41.61 12.88
N ASN A 7 18.81 40.99 13.81
CA ASN A 7 18.03 39.80 13.51
C ASN A 7 16.88 40.20 12.57
N ALA A 8 16.88 39.68 11.34
CA ALA A 8 15.77 39.84 10.40
C ALA A 8 14.64 38.86 10.78
N GLY A 9 13.42 39.38 10.90
CA GLY A 9 12.21 38.57 11.09
C GLY A 9 11.55 38.25 9.76
N PHE A 10 10.79 37.15 9.71
CA PHE A 10 9.98 36.77 8.55
C PHE A 10 8.81 37.74 8.35
N THR A 11 8.45 37.97 7.09
CA THR A 11 7.26 38.74 6.71
C THR A 11 6.02 37.85 6.71
N LEU A 12 4.85 38.45 6.91
CA LEU A 12 3.57 37.73 6.86
C LEU A 12 3.30 37.15 5.47
N ILE A 13 3.75 37.82 4.41
CA ILE A 13 3.54 37.37 3.03
C ILE A 13 4.40 36.14 2.69
N GLU A 14 5.62 36.04 3.22
CA GLU A 14 6.45 34.84 3.07
C GLU A 14 5.77 33.62 3.68
N LEU A 15 5.22 33.77 4.90
CA LEU A 15 4.50 32.68 5.56
C LEU A 15 3.20 32.30 4.83
N LEU A 16 2.47 33.29 4.31
CA LEU A 16 1.23 33.08 3.54
C LEU A 16 1.48 32.28 2.25
N VAL A 17 2.51 32.62 1.49
CA VAL A 17 2.84 31.91 0.24
C VAL A 17 3.25 30.47 0.53
N VAL A 18 4.03 30.25 1.59
CA VAL A 18 4.49 28.91 1.98
C VAL A 18 3.32 27.98 2.32
N ILE A 19 2.40 28.40 3.18
CA ILE A 19 1.24 27.56 3.55
C ILE A 19 0.31 27.31 2.36
N SER A 20 0.22 28.28 1.44
CA SER A 20 -0.58 28.14 0.22
C SER A 20 -0.01 27.05 -0.70
N ILE A 21 1.31 27.05 -0.91
CA ILE A 21 1.99 26.02 -1.71
C ILE A 21 1.87 24.65 -1.03
N ILE A 22 2.09 24.56 0.29
CA ILE A 22 1.94 23.31 1.05
C ILE A 22 0.52 22.77 0.92
N GLY A 23 -0.51 23.62 1.00
CA GLY A 23 -1.91 23.22 0.85
C GLY A 23 -2.18 22.59 -0.53
N ILE A 24 -1.70 23.21 -1.60
CA ILE A 24 -1.86 22.70 -2.97
C ILE A 24 -1.15 21.34 -3.11
N LEU A 25 0.11 21.24 -2.70
CA LEU A 25 0.88 20.00 -2.80
C LEU A 25 0.28 18.87 -1.95
N SER A 26 -0.25 19.20 -0.76
CA SER A 26 -0.86 18.23 0.16
C SER A 26 -2.09 17.55 -0.46
N THR A 27 -2.97 18.30 -1.11
CA THR A 27 -4.17 17.72 -1.75
C THR A 27 -3.82 16.74 -2.88
N LEU A 28 -2.85 17.10 -3.72
CA LEU A 28 -2.34 16.21 -4.78
C LEU A 28 -1.69 14.94 -4.22
N ALA A 29 -0.94 15.08 -3.13
CA ALA A 29 -0.30 13.94 -2.44
C ALA A 29 -1.34 12.95 -1.90
N VAL A 30 -2.43 13.44 -1.28
CA VAL A 30 -3.49 12.58 -0.73
C VAL A 30 -4.20 11.78 -1.83
N VAL A 31 -4.55 12.42 -2.95
CA VAL A 31 -5.18 11.72 -4.10
C VAL A 31 -4.25 10.64 -4.66
N SER A 32 -2.97 10.97 -4.85
CA SER A 32 -1.95 10.03 -5.32
C SER A 32 -1.81 8.82 -4.37
N LEU A 33 -1.76 9.06 -3.06
CA LEU A 33 -1.66 8.02 -2.05
C LEU A 33 -2.88 7.08 -2.05
N ASN A 34 -4.09 7.62 -2.19
CA ASN A 34 -5.30 6.79 -2.26
C ASN A 34 -5.28 5.85 -3.47
N ASN A 35 -4.88 6.35 -4.65
CA ASN A 35 -4.73 5.53 -5.85
C ASN A 35 -3.64 4.46 -5.68
N ALA A 36 -2.50 4.81 -5.07
CA ALA A 36 -1.44 3.87 -4.76
C ALA A 36 -1.91 2.75 -3.83
N ARG A 37 -2.72 3.06 -2.81
CA ARG A 37 -3.31 2.06 -1.90
C ARG A 37 -4.25 1.10 -2.61
N VAL A 38 -5.08 1.59 -3.54
CA VAL A 38 -5.96 0.72 -4.35
C VAL A 38 -5.11 -0.24 -5.17
N LYS A 39 -4.13 0.29 -5.92
CA LYS A 39 -3.22 -0.51 -6.74
C LYS A 39 -2.42 -1.53 -5.92
N ALA A 40 -1.99 -1.16 -4.71
CA ALA A 40 -1.29 -2.08 -3.81
C ALA A 40 -2.19 -3.24 -3.36
N ARG A 41 -3.47 -3.00 -3.06
CA ARG A 41 -4.42 -4.08 -2.74
C ARG A 41 -4.64 -4.99 -3.94
N ASP A 42 -4.77 -4.44 -5.13
CA ASP A 42 -4.97 -5.24 -6.35
C ASP A 42 -3.72 -6.08 -6.66
N ALA A 43 -2.52 -5.48 -6.53
CA ALA A 43 -1.26 -6.20 -6.67
C ALA A 43 -1.13 -7.34 -5.65
N LYS A 44 -1.56 -7.12 -4.41
CA LYS A 44 -1.61 -8.17 -3.38
C LYS A 44 -2.54 -9.30 -3.78
N ARG A 45 -3.77 -9.02 -4.20
CA ARG A 45 -4.72 -10.06 -4.67
C ARG A 45 -4.16 -10.87 -5.83
N VAL A 46 -3.53 -10.21 -6.80
CA VAL A 46 -2.89 -10.89 -7.93
C VAL A 46 -1.74 -11.78 -7.45
N SER A 47 -0.94 -11.31 -6.50
CA SER A 47 0.13 -12.11 -5.89
C SER A 47 -0.42 -13.31 -5.13
N ASP A 48 -1.47 -13.13 -4.33
CA ASP A 48 -2.09 -14.20 -3.55
C ASP A 48 -2.65 -15.30 -4.48
N ILE A 49 -3.33 -14.92 -5.56
CA ILE A 49 -3.84 -15.88 -6.57
C ILE A 49 -2.68 -16.64 -7.23
N LYS A 50 -1.60 -15.93 -7.62
CA LYS A 50 -0.42 -16.57 -8.21
C LYS A 50 0.24 -17.56 -7.24
N GLN A 51 0.33 -17.22 -5.96
CA GLN A 51 0.86 -18.13 -4.94
C GLN A 51 0.01 -19.40 -4.82
N VAL A 52 -1.32 -19.27 -4.83
CA VAL A 52 -2.22 -20.43 -4.84
C VAL A 52 -2.05 -21.26 -6.11
N GLN A 53 -1.99 -20.62 -7.28
CA GLN A 53 -1.76 -21.31 -8.55
C GLN A 53 -0.46 -22.12 -8.53
N THR A 54 0.66 -21.52 -8.10
CA THR A 54 1.95 -22.22 -7.99
C THR A 54 1.88 -23.38 -7.01
N ALA A 55 1.17 -23.23 -5.89
CA ALA A 55 0.97 -24.34 -4.95
C ALA A 55 0.15 -25.50 -5.54
N LEU A 56 -0.86 -25.19 -6.37
CA LEU A 56 -1.65 -26.20 -7.08
C LEU A 56 -0.84 -26.92 -8.17
N GLU A 57 -0.01 -26.18 -8.92
CA GLU A 57 0.89 -26.74 -9.93
C GLU A 57 1.94 -27.66 -9.30
N LEU A 58 2.48 -27.29 -8.13
CA LEU A 58 3.39 -28.12 -7.36
C LEU A 58 2.69 -29.42 -6.91
N PHE A 59 1.47 -29.31 -6.36
CA PHE A 59 0.70 -30.48 -5.96
C PHE A 59 0.38 -31.42 -7.14
N LEU A 60 0.01 -30.86 -8.29
CA LEU A 60 -0.23 -31.62 -9.51
C LEU A 60 1.03 -32.38 -9.94
N SER A 61 2.18 -31.74 -9.87
CA SER A 61 3.48 -32.35 -10.21
C SER A 61 3.83 -33.50 -9.26
N ASP A 62 3.45 -33.40 -7.98
CA ASP A 62 3.75 -34.42 -6.97
C ASP A 62 2.76 -35.59 -6.95
N ARG A 63 1.49 -35.37 -7.33
CA ARG A 63 0.40 -36.33 -7.12
C ARG A 63 -0.41 -36.68 -8.38
N ASP A 64 0.04 -36.26 -9.55
CA ASP A 64 -0.61 -36.52 -10.86
C ASP A 64 -2.10 -36.12 -10.90
N GLY A 65 -2.52 -35.17 -10.06
CA GLY A 65 -3.88 -34.66 -10.03
C GLY A 65 -4.02 -33.40 -9.18
N TYR A 66 -5.09 -32.63 -9.40
CA TYR A 66 -5.41 -31.47 -8.56
C TYR A 66 -5.97 -31.90 -7.18
N PRO A 67 -5.76 -31.11 -6.12
CA PRO A 67 -6.29 -31.45 -4.80
C PRO A 67 -7.82 -31.48 -4.85
N ALA A 68 -8.41 -32.60 -4.43
CA ALA A 68 -9.85 -32.71 -4.27
C ALA A 68 -10.35 -31.67 -3.25
N ALA A 69 -11.49 -31.04 -3.52
CA ALA A 69 -12.07 -29.98 -2.70
C ALA A 69 -12.26 -30.38 -1.22
N SER A 70 -12.38 -31.67 -0.93
CA SER A 70 -12.48 -32.23 0.42
C SER A 70 -11.22 -32.03 1.29
N ASN A 71 -10.07 -31.76 0.69
CA ASN A 71 -8.79 -31.58 1.39
C ASN A 71 -8.32 -30.11 1.43
N LEU A 72 -9.10 -29.18 0.89
CA LEU A 72 -8.75 -27.76 0.85
C LEU A 72 -9.15 -27.07 2.16
N THR A 73 -8.19 -26.94 3.08
CA THR A 73 -8.42 -26.17 4.33
C THR A 73 -8.22 -24.68 4.06
N LEU A 74 -9.32 -23.95 3.85
CA LEU A 74 -9.32 -22.50 3.62
C LEU A 74 -9.22 -21.72 4.93
N GLY A 75 -8.01 -21.63 5.47
CA GLY A 75 -7.74 -20.89 6.71
C GLY A 75 -8.19 -21.64 7.96
N SER A 76 -7.40 -21.53 9.04
CA SER A 76 -7.70 -22.17 10.32
C SER A 76 -8.80 -21.41 11.07
N GLY A 77 -9.99 -21.35 10.48
CA GLY A 77 -11.17 -20.70 11.04
C GLY A 77 -12.43 -21.28 10.42
N ALA A 78 -12.96 -22.33 11.06
CA ALA A 78 -14.22 -23.00 10.78
C ALA A 78 -14.26 -23.97 9.57
N GLY A 79 -13.87 -25.21 9.83
CA GLY A 79 -14.88 -26.27 10.07
C GLY A 79 -16.13 -26.33 9.20
N LEU A 80 -16.02 -26.26 7.87
CA LEU A 80 -17.10 -26.75 7.00
C LEU A 80 -16.59 -27.92 6.16
N ARG A 81 -16.87 -29.14 6.66
CA ARG A 81 -16.75 -30.39 5.92
C ARG A 81 -18.01 -30.51 5.05
N LEU A 82 -17.85 -30.54 3.74
CA LEU A 82 -18.82 -31.15 2.83
C LEU A 82 -18.38 -32.59 2.56
#